data_AF-A0A2M6YYV9-F1
#
_entry.id   AF-A0A2M6YYV9-F1
#
_cell.length_a   1.000
_cell.length_b   1.000
_cell.length_c   1.000
_cell.angle_alpha   90.00
_cell.angle_beta   90.00
_cell.angle_gamma   90.00
#
_symmetry.space_group_name_H-M   'P 1'
#
loop_
_entity.id
_entity.type
_entity.pdbx_description
1 polymer ?
#
loop_
_entity_poly.entity_id
_entity_poly.type
_entity_poly.pdbx_seq_one_letter_code
_entity_poly.pdbx_strand_id
1 'polypeptide(L)'
;MKEETMKSMLSVLSGLVIGTSLILGFASCYSWRKAAGSTGEETRGALPPKPLVSKQDTVEVEVLPPARSDTSHMVTMKPAESVIETWKFTVQIGAFESRENAERLQKLAEEQLQKPVQLAVEGSLYKLTVGEFTTKEEAYSYRALLQKQYGSQYSDAWVVPSKK
;
A
#
# COMPACT_ATOMS: atom_id res chain seq x y z
N MET A 1 -44.59 -5.81 -29.97
CA MET A 1 -45.79 -5.58 -29.13
C MET A 1 -45.57 -6.26 -27.79
N LYS A 2 -44.95 -5.56 -26.83
CA LYS A 2 -44.81 -5.86 -25.39
C LYS A 2 -44.01 -4.73 -24.72
N GLU A 3 -44.29 -3.50 -25.14
CA GLU A 3 -44.06 -2.30 -24.33
C GLU A 3 -45.38 -1.97 -23.65
N GLU A 4 -45.30 -1.32 -22.50
CA GLU A 4 -46.39 -0.94 -21.57
C GLU A 4 -46.73 -1.96 -20.48
N THR A 5 -47.00 -1.42 -19.28
CA THR A 5 -47.64 -2.03 -18.10
C THR A 5 -46.80 -2.64 -16.97
N MET A 6 -45.57 -2.16 -16.71
CA MET A 6 -44.94 -2.45 -15.40
C MET A 6 -44.27 -1.26 -14.71
N LYS A 7 -44.61 -0.02 -15.10
CA LYS A 7 -44.19 1.21 -14.42
C LYS A 7 -45.25 1.86 -13.52
N SER A 8 -46.41 1.23 -13.33
CA SER A 8 -47.51 1.87 -12.57
C SER A 8 -48.24 0.85 -11.71
N MET A 9 -47.66 0.48 -10.56
CA MET A 9 -48.45 -0.18 -9.49
C MET A 9 -47.81 -0.23 -8.10
N LEU A 10 -46.57 0.26 -7.90
CA LEU A 10 -45.92 0.27 -6.58
C LEU A 10 -45.71 1.68 -5.99
N SER A 11 -46.37 2.69 -6.57
CA SER A 11 -46.57 3.97 -5.90
C SER A 11 -48.01 3.99 -5.40
N VAL A 12 -48.19 3.84 -4.09
CA VAL A 12 -49.22 4.40 -3.19
C VAL A 12 -49.31 3.47 -1.97
N LEU A 13 -49.19 4.06 -0.77
CA LEU A 13 -49.30 3.48 0.59
C LEU A 13 -47.99 3.03 1.25
N SER A 14 -47.20 4.01 1.72
CA SER A 14 -46.61 3.94 3.06
C SER A 14 -46.34 5.34 3.61
N GLY A 15 -47.16 5.74 4.57
CA GLY A 15 -46.70 6.43 5.79
C GLY A 15 -46.47 7.94 5.72
N LEU A 16 -47.54 8.69 5.96
CA LEU A 16 -47.54 10.12 6.30
C LEU A 16 -47.20 10.31 7.81
N VAL A 17 -46.03 10.90 8.07
CA VAL A 17 -45.65 11.98 9.03
C VAL A 17 -46.00 11.89 10.54
N ILE A 18 -45.02 12.41 11.31
CA ILE A 18 -45.03 13.17 12.58
C ILE A 18 -44.56 12.38 13.82
N GLY A 19 -43.36 12.74 14.29
CA GLY A 19 -42.81 12.30 15.57
C GLY A 19 -41.62 13.17 15.97
N THR A 20 -41.92 14.34 16.50
CA THR A 20 -41.01 15.35 17.03
C THR A 20 -40.15 14.85 18.19
N SER A 21 -38.91 15.37 18.26
CA SER A 21 -38.20 15.75 19.49
C SER A 21 -37.78 14.65 20.47
N LEU A 22 -36.48 14.40 20.57
CA LEU A 22 -35.72 14.73 21.79
C LEU A 22 -34.22 14.72 21.48
N ILE A 23 -33.64 15.92 21.46
CA ILE A 23 -32.19 16.09 21.58
C ILE A 23 -31.87 15.86 23.06
N LEU A 24 -31.16 14.79 23.38
CA LEU A 24 -30.42 14.68 24.63
C LEU A 24 -28.95 14.50 24.28
N GLY A 25 -28.21 15.60 24.43
CA GLY A 25 -26.76 15.58 24.44
C GLY A 25 -26.25 14.83 25.66
N PHE A 26 -25.25 13.97 25.45
CA PHE A 26 -24.25 13.67 26.46
C PHE A 26 -22.90 14.10 25.90
N ALA A 27 -22.46 15.25 26.40
CA ALA A 27 -21.07 15.65 26.38
C ALA A 27 -20.25 14.56 27.07
N SER A 28 -19.52 13.76 26.29
CA SER A 28 -18.47 12.91 26.84
C SER A 28 -17.34 13.83 27.30
N CYS A 29 -17.35 14.12 28.60
CA CYS A 29 -16.31 14.82 29.31
C CYS A 29 -14.96 14.15 29.04
N TYR A 30 -14.18 14.76 28.16
CA TYR A 30 -12.74 14.79 28.32
C TYR A 30 -12.46 15.65 29.56
N SER A 31 -12.24 15.01 30.72
CA SER A 31 -11.65 15.67 31.88
C SER A 31 -10.89 14.69 32.78
N TRP A 32 -9.57 14.93 32.77
CA TRP A 32 -8.61 14.82 33.86
C TRP A 32 -8.64 13.67 34.88
N ARG A 33 -7.46 13.03 34.98
CA ARG A 33 -6.74 13.06 36.27
C ARG A 33 -5.25 13.36 36.08
N LYS A 34 -4.86 14.58 36.45
CA LYS A 34 -3.51 14.94 36.92
C LYS A 34 -3.40 14.54 38.39
N ALA A 35 -2.29 13.91 38.78
CA ALA A 35 -1.66 13.99 40.11
C ALA A 35 -0.23 13.44 39.95
N ALA A 36 0.79 14.30 40.01
CA ALA A 36 1.73 14.44 41.15
C ALA A 36 2.73 13.25 41.19
N GLY A 37 4.04 13.41 40.99
CA GLY A 37 4.92 14.45 41.50
C GLY A 37 5.67 13.91 42.71
N SER A 38 6.90 13.41 42.52
CA SER A 38 7.96 13.28 43.53
C SER A 38 9.26 13.00 42.77
N THR A 39 10.15 13.99 42.64
CA THR A 39 11.37 14.12 43.47
C THR A 39 12.22 12.85 43.32
N GLY A 40 13.31 12.84 42.54
CA GLY A 40 14.46 13.74 42.58
C GLY A 40 15.69 12.89 42.90
N GLU A 41 16.88 13.41 42.55
CA GLU A 41 18.23 12.87 42.79
C GLU A 41 18.87 12.17 41.57
N GLU A 42 19.76 12.84 40.84
CA GLU A 42 21.17 13.23 41.17
C GLU A 42 22.12 12.23 40.48
N THR A 43 22.46 12.51 39.22
CA THR A 43 23.78 13.01 38.79
C THR A 43 24.86 11.93 38.69
N ARG A 44 25.35 11.67 37.45
CA ARG A 44 26.78 11.76 37.08
C ARG A 44 27.06 11.37 35.62
N GLY A 45 27.74 12.29 34.92
CA GLY A 45 28.45 12.12 33.64
C GLY A 45 27.62 12.54 32.41
N ALA A 46 27.73 13.71 31.78
CA ALA A 46 28.89 14.53 31.38
C ALA A 46 29.94 13.66 30.65
N LEU A 47 30.19 13.74 29.34
CA LEU A 47 30.43 14.94 28.51
C LEU A 47 30.17 14.68 26.99
N PRO A 48 30.10 15.75 26.16
CA PRO A 48 29.57 15.80 24.79
C PRO A 48 30.64 15.53 23.67
N PRO A 49 30.27 15.58 22.37
CA PRO A 49 30.83 14.76 21.29
C PRO A 49 32.10 15.36 20.67
N LYS A 50 32.82 14.57 19.86
CA LYS A 50 33.66 15.11 18.78
C LYS A 50 33.90 14.12 17.62
N PRO A 51 34.14 14.66 16.41
CA PRO A 51 33.96 14.00 15.13
C PRO A 51 35.29 13.57 14.49
N LEU A 52 35.23 12.83 13.38
CA LEU A 52 35.90 13.10 12.08
C LEU A 52 36.10 11.80 11.29
N VAL A 53 35.46 11.75 10.12
CA VAL A 53 36.00 11.35 8.81
C VAL A 53 37.07 10.25 8.81
N SER A 54 36.74 9.09 8.23
CA SER A 54 37.73 8.23 7.58
C SER A 54 37.45 8.16 6.10
N LYS A 55 38.34 8.79 5.33
CA LYS A 55 38.53 8.60 3.89
C LYS A 55 39.08 7.19 3.66
N GLN A 56 38.74 6.60 2.51
CA GLN A 56 39.47 5.57 1.77
C GLN A 56 38.61 5.24 0.54
N ASP A 57 39.08 5.17 -0.70
CA ASP A 57 40.33 5.56 -1.32
C ASP A 57 40.00 5.67 -2.82
N THR A 58 40.46 6.72 -3.47
CA THR A 58 40.31 6.94 -4.91
C THR A 58 41.28 6.02 -5.62
N VAL A 59 40.79 5.02 -6.35
CA VAL A 59 41.62 4.35 -7.36
C VAL A 59 41.65 5.24 -8.60
N GLU A 60 42.69 6.05 -8.64
CA GLU A 60 43.19 6.71 -9.83
C GLU A 60 43.91 5.67 -10.69
N VAL A 61 43.42 5.44 -11.92
CA VAL A 61 44.25 4.89 -12.99
C VAL A 61 44.10 5.83 -14.18
N GLU A 62 44.98 6.82 -14.23
CA GLU A 62 45.32 7.52 -15.46
C GLU A 62 46.52 6.81 -16.09
N VAL A 63 46.35 6.24 -17.29
CA VAL A 63 47.43 6.18 -18.28
C VAL A 63 46.85 6.41 -19.68
N LEU A 64 47.38 7.43 -20.34
CA LEU A 64 47.03 8.02 -21.63
C LEU A 64 47.28 7.09 -22.86
N PRO A 65 46.66 7.38 -24.03
CA PRO A 65 46.74 6.57 -25.26
C PRO A 65 47.99 6.92 -26.11
N PRO A 66 48.47 6.03 -27.01
CA PRO A 66 48.08 6.18 -28.43
C PRO A 66 48.15 4.90 -29.31
N ALA A 67 47.58 5.06 -30.52
CA ALA A 67 47.95 4.41 -31.79
C ALA A 67 47.17 3.16 -32.28
N ARG A 68 46.15 3.45 -33.11
CA ARG A 68 45.84 2.89 -34.45
C ARG A 68 46.12 1.39 -34.69
N SER A 69 45.08 0.64 -35.06
CA SER A 69 45.04 -0.10 -36.33
C SER A 69 43.63 -0.63 -36.61
N ASP A 70 43.15 -0.29 -37.81
CA ASP A 70 42.04 -0.91 -38.52
C ASP A 70 42.01 -2.42 -38.32
N THR A 71 40.94 -2.92 -37.72
CA THR A 71 40.32 -4.15 -38.21
C THR A 71 38.82 -4.02 -38.05
N SER A 72 38.15 -3.89 -39.18
CA SER A 72 36.70 -4.00 -39.33
C SER A 72 36.27 -5.37 -38.82
N HIS A 73 35.91 -5.44 -37.55
CA HIS A 73 35.06 -6.48 -37.02
C HIS A 73 33.66 -5.89 -37.02
N MET A 74 32.85 -6.33 -37.97
CA MET A 74 31.41 -6.19 -37.89
C MET A 74 30.98 -6.99 -36.66
N VAL A 75 31.06 -6.38 -35.48
CA VAL A 75 30.45 -6.90 -34.27
C VAL A 75 28.97 -6.78 -34.55
N THR A 76 28.38 -7.86 -35.05
CA THR A 76 26.95 -8.08 -34.93
C THR A 76 26.69 -8.12 -33.43
N MET A 77 26.47 -6.94 -32.85
CA MET A 77 25.92 -6.80 -31.51
C MET A 77 24.50 -7.34 -31.63
N LYS A 78 24.36 -8.66 -31.46
CA LYS A 78 23.09 -9.23 -31.02
C LYS A 78 22.69 -8.38 -29.82
N PRO A 79 21.53 -7.70 -29.82
CA PRO A 79 21.13 -6.94 -28.66
C PRO A 79 21.18 -7.91 -27.49
N ALA A 80 22.11 -7.66 -26.56
CA ALA A 80 22.02 -8.26 -25.26
C ALA A 80 20.75 -7.65 -24.70
N GLU A 81 19.64 -8.37 -24.84
CA GLU A 81 18.40 -8.05 -24.19
C GLU A 81 18.71 -8.12 -22.71
N SER A 82 19.12 -6.98 -22.15
CA SER A 82 19.32 -6.84 -20.73
C SER A 82 17.96 -7.11 -20.14
N VAL A 83 17.83 -8.27 -19.49
CA VAL A 83 16.67 -8.58 -18.66
C VAL A 83 16.76 -7.62 -17.48
N ILE A 84 16.25 -6.41 -17.67
CA ILE A 84 16.09 -5.45 -16.58
C ILE A 84 15.08 -6.10 -15.66
N GLU A 85 15.53 -6.58 -14.50
CA GLU A 85 14.64 -7.09 -13.45
C GLU A 85 13.64 -5.98 -13.10
N THR A 86 12.44 -6.09 -13.66
CA THR A 86 11.41 -5.08 -13.51
C THR A 86 10.65 -5.39 -12.24
N TRP A 87 11.02 -4.69 -11.17
CA TRP A 87 10.27 -4.70 -9.93
C TRP A 87 8.84 -4.23 -10.20
N LYS A 88 7.86 -4.96 -9.64
CA LYS A 88 6.46 -4.56 -9.62
C LYS A 88 6.04 -4.25 -8.20
N PHE A 89 5.02 -3.44 -8.04
CA PHE A 89 4.42 -3.16 -6.75
C PHE A 89 2.99 -3.67 -6.76
N THR A 90 2.55 -4.28 -5.68
CA THR A 90 1.18 -4.75 -5.51
C THR A 90 0.62 -4.19 -4.20
N VAL A 91 -0.70 -4.10 -4.08
CA VAL A 91 -1.32 -3.71 -2.82
C VAL A 91 -1.86 -4.96 -2.14
N GLN A 92 -1.23 -5.36 -1.05
CA GLN A 92 -1.72 -6.45 -0.20
C GLN A 92 -2.89 -5.94 0.63
N ILE A 93 -4.05 -6.61 0.53
CA ILE A 93 -5.27 -6.28 1.27
C ILE A 93 -5.52 -7.23 2.44
N GLY A 94 -4.81 -8.35 2.50
CA GLY A 94 -4.91 -9.28 3.62
C GLY A 94 -3.92 -10.43 3.58
N ALA A 95 -3.78 -11.10 4.72
CA ALA A 95 -3.08 -12.37 4.89
C ALA A 95 -3.87 -13.21 5.90
N PHE A 96 -4.30 -14.40 5.50
CA PHE A 96 -5.19 -15.24 6.31
C PHE A 96 -4.58 -16.62 6.53
N GLU A 97 -4.81 -17.22 7.70
CA GLU A 97 -4.47 -18.63 7.96
C GLU A 97 -5.51 -19.58 7.34
N SER A 98 -6.77 -19.15 7.30
CA SER A 98 -7.86 -19.92 6.70
C SER A 98 -8.05 -19.56 5.22
N ARG A 99 -8.04 -20.60 4.39
CA ARG A 99 -8.32 -20.51 2.95
C ARG A 99 -9.71 -19.96 2.66
N GLU A 100 -10.72 -20.39 3.40
CA GLU A 100 -12.12 -19.97 3.20
C GLU A 100 -12.29 -18.47 3.45
N ASN A 101 -11.60 -17.94 4.47
CA ASN A 101 -11.59 -16.51 4.75
C ASN A 101 -10.92 -15.71 3.64
N ALA A 102 -9.79 -16.21 3.14
CA ALA A 102 -9.09 -15.63 2.01
C ALA A 102 -9.95 -15.62 0.73
N GLU A 103 -10.56 -16.74 0.37
CA GLU A 103 -11.43 -16.84 -0.81
C GLU A 103 -12.68 -15.97 -0.69
N ARG A 104 -13.26 -15.85 0.51
CA ARG A 104 -14.40 -14.94 0.75
C ARG A 104 -14.01 -13.49 0.51
N LEU A 105 -12.86 -13.04 1.04
CA LEU A 105 -12.40 -11.68 0.80
C LEU A 105 -12.00 -11.48 -0.66
N GLN A 106 -11.44 -12.50 -1.31
CA GLN A 106 -11.07 -12.45 -2.72
C GLN A 106 -12.31 -12.16 -3.57
N LYS A 107 -13.39 -12.91 -3.39
CA LYS A 107 -14.65 -12.70 -4.12
C LYS A 107 -15.22 -11.31 -3.90
N LEU A 108 -15.26 -10.84 -2.65
CA LEU A 108 -15.72 -9.50 -2.32
C LEU A 108 -14.84 -8.43 -3.00
N ALA A 109 -13.52 -8.62 -3.00
CA ALA A 109 -12.59 -7.72 -3.65
C ALA A 109 -12.74 -7.76 -5.18
N GLU A 110 -12.96 -8.90 -5.80
CA GLU A 110 -13.20 -9.02 -7.25
C GLU A 110 -14.51 -8.36 -7.69
N GLU A 111 -15.55 -8.42 -6.86
CA GLU A 111 -16.83 -7.75 -7.12
C GLU A 111 -16.75 -6.22 -6.94
N GLN A 112 -15.97 -5.76 -5.94
CA GLN A 112 -15.86 -4.35 -5.60
C GLN A 112 -14.78 -3.62 -6.40
N LEU A 113 -13.67 -4.29 -6.72
CA LEU A 113 -12.47 -3.70 -7.28
C LEU A 113 -12.37 -4.03 -8.77
N GLN A 114 -12.16 -3.00 -9.58
CA GLN A 114 -11.97 -3.13 -11.03
C GLN A 114 -10.55 -3.58 -11.42
N LYS A 115 -9.86 -4.29 -10.52
CA LYS A 115 -8.47 -4.74 -10.70
C LYS A 115 -8.36 -6.22 -10.36
N PRO A 116 -7.43 -6.95 -10.99
CA PRO A 116 -7.23 -8.36 -10.71
C PRO A 116 -6.79 -8.55 -9.25
N VAL A 117 -7.43 -9.48 -8.55
CA VAL A 117 -7.06 -9.92 -7.22
C VAL A 117 -6.35 -11.26 -7.36
N GLN A 118 -5.19 -11.38 -6.72
CA GLN A 118 -4.37 -12.60 -6.72
C GLN A 118 -4.32 -13.16 -5.31
N LEU A 119 -4.54 -14.47 -5.21
CA LEU A 119 -4.39 -15.26 -3.99
C LEU A 119 -3.11 -16.08 -4.08
N ALA A 120 -2.10 -15.73 -3.28
CA ALA A 120 -0.83 -16.44 -3.20
C ALA A 120 -0.72 -17.19 -1.87
N VAL A 121 -0.19 -18.41 -1.90
CA VAL A 121 0.10 -19.19 -0.69
C VAL A 121 1.59 -19.03 -0.37
N GLU A 122 1.90 -18.51 0.81
CA GLU A 122 3.28 -18.36 1.27
C GLU A 122 3.40 -18.92 2.68
N GLY A 123 4.07 -20.07 2.80
CA GLY A 123 4.10 -20.84 4.04
C GLY A 123 2.71 -21.37 4.41
N SER A 124 2.23 -20.98 5.59
CA SER A 124 0.88 -21.31 6.10
C SER A 124 -0.14 -20.20 5.90
N LEU A 125 0.20 -19.14 5.16
CA LEU A 125 -0.64 -17.98 4.98
C LEU A 125 -1.10 -17.82 3.53
N TYR A 126 -2.35 -17.41 3.39
CA TYR A 126 -3.03 -17.04 2.16
C TYR A 126 -2.98 -15.51 2.02
N LYS A 127 -2.09 -15.01 1.17
CA LYS A 127 -1.90 -13.58 0.90
C LYS A 127 -2.81 -13.14 -0.25
N LEU A 128 -3.56 -12.06 -0.04
CA LEU A 128 -4.34 -11.43 -1.09
C LEU A 128 -3.69 -10.12 -1.52
N THR A 129 -3.37 -10.04 -2.80
CA THR A 129 -2.80 -8.84 -3.43
C THR A 129 -3.69 -8.36 -4.57
N VAL A 130 -3.81 -7.04 -4.73
CA VAL A 130 -4.63 -6.42 -5.76
C VAL A 130 -3.76 -5.62 -6.72
N GLY A 131 -3.96 -5.88 -8.01
CA GLY A 131 -3.30 -5.18 -9.10
C GLY A 131 -1.79 -5.36 -9.13
N GLU A 132 -1.20 -4.85 -10.21
CA GLU A 132 0.23 -4.76 -10.40
C GLU A 132 0.55 -3.36 -10.91
N PHE A 133 1.44 -2.68 -10.21
CA PHE A 133 1.81 -1.29 -10.42
C PHE A 133 3.27 -1.22 -10.84
N THR A 134 3.60 -0.31 -11.74
CA THR A 134 4.98 -0.18 -12.24
C THR A 134 5.81 0.71 -11.32
N THR A 135 5.18 1.68 -10.68
CA THR A 135 5.84 2.58 -9.72
C THR A 135 5.25 2.42 -8.32
N LYS A 136 6.05 2.77 -7.32
CA LYS A 136 5.64 2.68 -5.92
C LYS A 136 4.57 3.72 -5.59
N GLU A 137 4.68 4.89 -6.20
CA GLU A 137 3.77 6.03 -6.03
C GLU A 137 2.37 5.72 -6.54
N GLU A 138 2.28 4.98 -7.65
CA GLU A 138 1.01 4.51 -8.21
C GLU A 138 0.31 3.55 -7.23
N ALA A 139 1.06 2.58 -6.67
CA ALA A 139 0.54 1.64 -5.68
C ALA A 139 0.08 2.35 -4.39
N TYR A 140 0.83 3.34 -3.90
CA TYR A 140 0.41 4.13 -2.74
C TYR A 140 -0.85 4.96 -3.01
N SER A 141 -0.93 5.57 -4.20
CA SER A 141 -2.12 6.33 -4.60
C SER A 141 -3.34 5.42 -4.64
N TYR A 142 -3.20 4.21 -5.20
CA TYR A 142 -4.27 3.23 -5.23
C TYR A 142 -4.66 2.74 -3.83
N ARG A 143 -3.69 2.45 -2.96
CA ARG A 143 -3.95 2.12 -1.54
C ARG A 143 -4.75 3.23 -0.84
N ALA A 144 -4.37 4.48 -1.03
CA ALA A 144 -5.06 5.62 -0.42
C ALA A 144 -6.50 5.74 -0.93
N LEU A 145 -6.73 5.49 -2.23
CA LEU A 145 -8.07 5.42 -2.81
C LEU A 145 -8.90 4.28 -2.20
N LEU A 146 -8.32 3.09 -2.06
CA LEU A 146 -8.97 1.94 -1.40
C LEU A 146 -9.39 2.26 0.03
N GLN A 147 -8.48 2.83 0.82
CA GLN A 147 -8.77 3.21 2.22
C GLN A 147 -9.82 4.32 2.31
N LYS A 148 -9.84 5.27 1.36
CA LYS A 148 -10.84 6.33 1.33
C LYS A 148 -12.23 5.82 0.97
N GLN A 149 -12.34 4.88 0.03
CA GLN A 149 -13.61 4.40 -0.49
C GLN A 149 -14.19 3.22 0.33
N TYR A 150 -13.32 2.38 0.88
CA TYR A 150 -13.67 1.12 1.55
C TYR A 150 -12.93 0.96 2.89
N GLY A 151 -12.74 2.07 3.61
CA GLY A 151 -11.86 2.13 4.79
C GLY A 151 -12.18 1.13 5.91
N SER A 152 -13.41 0.62 5.99
CA SER A 152 -13.78 -0.43 6.95
C SER A 152 -13.31 -1.83 6.54
N GLN A 153 -13.13 -2.10 5.25
CA GLN A 153 -12.68 -3.41 4.75
C GLN A 153 -11.18 -3.47 4.44
N TYR A 154 -10.59 -2.37 3.97
CA TYR A 154 -9.19 -2.34 3.50
C TYR A 154 -8.31 -1.36 4.30
N SER A 155 -8.62 -1.11 5.58
CA SER A 155 -7.78 -0.27 6.47
C SER A 155 -6.34 -0.78 6.53
N ASP A 156 -6.21 -2.10 6.58
CA ASP A 156 -4.94 -2.79 6.81
C ASP A 156 -4.23 -3.08 5.49
N ALA A 157 -4.60 -2.43 4.38
CA ALA A 157 -3.89 -2.60 3.12
C ALA A 157 -2.47 -1.99 3.20
N TRP A 158 -1.48 -2.63 2.56
CA TRP A 158 -0.12 -2.10 2.41
C TRP A 158 0.47 -2.41 1.03
N VAL A 159 1.48 -1.62 0.62
CA VAL A 159 2.18 -1.82 -0.66
C VAL A 159 3.32 -2.81 -0.48
N VAL A 160 3.41 -3.82 -1.35
CA VAL A 160 4.45 -4.86 -1.34
C VAL A 160 5.20 -4.84 -2.67
N PRO A 161 6.55 -4.80 -2.67
CA PRO A 161 7.33 -5.07 -3.88
C PRO A 161 7.22 -6.55 -4.24
N SER A 162 6.84 -6.84 -5.48
CA SER A 162 6.78 -8.17 -6.05
C SER A 162 7.89 -8.30 -7.11
N LYS A 163 8.70 -9.35 -6.99
CA LYS A 163 9.67 -9.73 -8.03
C LYS A 163 8.96 -10.61 -9.04
N LYS A 164 9.15 -10.31 -10.33
CA LYS A 164 8.65 -11.13 -11.43
C LYS A 164 9.51 -12.38 -11.62
#